data_AF-A0A6P2BK87-F1
#
_entry.id   AF-A0A6P2BK87-F1
#
_cell.length_a   1.000
_cell.length_b   1.000
_cell.length_c   1.000
_cell.angle_alpha   90.00
_cell.angle_beta   90.00
_cell.angle_gamma   90.00
#
_symmetry.space_group_name_H-M   'P 1'
#
loop_
_entity.id
_entity.type
_entity.pdbx_description
1 polymer ?
#
loop_
_entity_poly.entity_id
_entity_poly.type
_entity_poly.pdbx_seq_one_letter_code
_entity_poly.pdbx_strand_id
1 'polypeptide(L)'
;MSIYEQGLDRNAPNFRPLSPVAFVERSAEALGDLPAAVHGGRRDNWAQCRERSARLAAALQALGIGRLDPKWGEIPLAFVELKPDAVLSAAELLAHCRDVLAGFKCPREIRLEAVPKTSTGKIQKFMLRERARMGYAST
;
A
#
# COMPACT_ATOMS: atom_id res chain seq x y z
N MET A 1 -10.86 29.03 -19.24
CA MET A 1 -9.83 27.98 -19.29
C MET A 1 -8.84 28.37 -20.35
N SER A 2 -7.55 28.39 -20.01
CA SER A 2 -6.48 28.74 -20.94
C SER A 2 -6.29 27.64 -21.98
N ILE A 3 -5.81 27.98 -23.19
CA ILE A 3 -5.41 26.99 -24.20
C ILE A 3 -4.33 26.04 -23.69
N TYR A 4 -3.54 26.48 -22.71
CA TYR A 4 -2.49 25.67 -22.07
C TYR A 4 -3.04 24.61 -21.10
N GLU A 5 -4.33 24.65 -20.77
CA GLU A 5 -4.97 23.72 -19.85
C GLU A 5 -5.78 22.62 -20.57
N GLN A 6 -5.89 22.71 -21.90
CA GLN A 6 -6.67 21.78 -22.71
C GLN A 6 -5.90 20.48 -22.97
N GLY A 7 -6.52 19.32 -22.75
CA GLY A 7 -5.92 18.00 -23.04
C GLY A 7 -4.85 17.54 -22.06
N LEU A 8 -4.68 18.23 -20.92
CA LEU A 8 -3.75 17.85 -19.84
C LEU A 8 -4.34 16.83 -18.84
N ASP A 9 -5.54 16.32 -19.11
CA ASP A 9 -6.14 15.27 -18.30
C ASP A 9 -5.21 14.05 -18.23
N ARG A 10 -5.21 13.39 -17.07
CA ARG A 10 -4.39 12.20 -16.83
C ARG A 10 -4.81 11.09 -17.78
N ASN A 11 -3.85 10.61 -18.58
CA ASN A 11 -3.98 9.53 -19.54
C ASN A 11 -2.74 8.62 -19.48
N ALA A 12 -2.78 7.48 -20.18
CA ALA A 12 -1.67 6.51 -20.14
C ALA A 12 -0.31 7.11 -20.59
N PRO A 13 -0.25 7.95 -21.64
CA PRO A 13 0.99 8.64 -22.03
C PRO A 13 1.55 9.64 -21.01
N ASN A 14 0.70 10.42 -20.33
CA ASN A 14 1.14 11.56 -19.50
C ASN A 14 1.05 11.30 -17.98
N PHE A 15 0.48 10.17 -17.54
CA PHE A 15 0.30 9.84 -16.14
C PHE A 15 0.70 8.40 -15.83
N ARG A 16 1.79 8.27 -15.05
CA ARG A 16 2.11 7.05 -14.30
C ARG A 16 2.18 7.42 -12.83
N PRO A 17 1.58 6.65 -11.93
CA PRO A 17 1.68 6.95 -10.51
C PRO A 17 3.13 6.91 -10.03
N LEU A 18 3.54 7.93 -9.28
CA LEU A 18 4.82 7.97 -8.61
C LEU A 18 4.77 7.00 -7.42
N SER A 19 5.10 5.73 -7.67
CA SER A 19 5.25 4.71 -6.64
C SER A 19 6.69 4.19 -6.62
N PRO A 20 7.18 3.72 -5.47
CA PRO A 20 8.48 3.08 -5.38
C PRO A 20 8.64 1.91 -6.37
N VAL A 21 7.56 1.14 -6.60
CA VAL A 21 7.55 0.04 -7.56
C VAL A 21 7.76 0.56 -8.98
N ALA A 22 6.96 1.54 -9.43
CA ALA A 22 7.07 2.10 -10.78
C ALA A 22 8.45 2.74 -11.02
N PHE A 23 9.05 3.33 -9.98
CA PHE A 23 10.38 3.88 -10.03
C PHE A 23 11.47 2.81 -10.19
N VAL A 24 11.40 1.72 -9.43
CA VAL A 24 12.35 0.61 -9.53
C VAL A 24 12.25 -0.08 -10.90
N GLU A 25 11.05 -0.33 -11.39
CA GLU A 25 10.83 -0.93 -12.72
C GLU A 25 11.45 -0.07 -13.82
N ARG A 26 11.12 1.23 -13.87
CA ARG A 26 11.66 2.16 -14.88
C ARG A 26 13.17 2.31 -14.78
N SER A 27 13.72 2.35 -13.57
CA SER A 27 15.16 2.49 -13.37
C SER A 27 15.90 1.22 -13.80
N ALA A 28 15.33 0.04 -13.62
CA ALA A 28 15.89 -1.20 -14.13
C ALA A 28 15.86 -1.27 -15.67
N GLU A 29 14.79 -0.77 -16.30
CA GLU A 29 14.69 -0.68 -17.77
C GLU A 29 15.70 0.30 -18.36
N ALA A 30 15.80 1.51 -17.79
CA ALA A 30 16.62 2.58 -18.36
C ALA A 30 18.08 2.55 -17.92
N LEU A 31 18.36 2.08 -16.71
CA LEU A 31 19.65 2.21 -16.03
C LEU A 31 20.13 0.89 -15.42
N GLY A 32 19.73 -0.26 -16.01
CA GLY A 32 19.89 -1.60 -15.43
C GLY A 32 21.27 -1.90 -14.86
N ASP A 33 22.34 -1.53 -15.57
CA ASP A 33 23.73 -1.78 -15.19
C ASP A 33 24.31 -0.73 -14.23
N LEU A 34 23.63 0.40 -14.04
CA LEU A 34 24.11 1.45 -13.15
C LEU A 34 23.83 1.10 -11.68
N PRO A 35 24.70 1.55 -10.75
CA PRO A 35 24.48 1.32 -9.33
C PRO A 35 23.15 1.89 -8.83
N ALA A 36 22.37 1.04 -8.14
CA ALA A 36 21.15 1.42 -7.45
C ALA A 36 21.39 1.65 -5.95
N ALA A 37 22.22 0.81 -5.34
CA ALA A 37 22.57 0.90 -3.93
C ALA A 37 24.02 0.49 -3.68
N VAL A 38 24.71 1.24 -2.82
CA VAL A 38 26.06 0.92 -2.33
C VAL A 38 26.02 0.97 -0.80
N HIS A 39 26.33 -0.16 -0.16
CA HIS A 39 26.37 -0.25 1.30
C HIS A 39 27.53 -1.15 1.74
N GLY A 40 28.56 -0.54 2.35
CA GLY A 40 29.81 -1.23 2.67
C GLY A 40 30.48 -1.77 1.41
N GLY A 41 30.86 -3.05 1.42
CA GLY A 41 31.41 -3.75 0.26
C GLY A 41 30.38 -4.18 -0.80
N ARG A 42 29.08 -4.03 -0.51
CA ARG A 42 28.01 -4.46 -1.43
C ARG A 42 27.62 -3.34 -2.39
N ARG A 43 27.51 -3.71 -3.66
CA ARG A 43 27.01 -2.86 -4.74
C ARG A 43 25.96 -3.66 -5.51
N ASP A 44 24.75 -3.14 -5.59
CA ASP A 44 23.70 -3.70 -6.45
C ASP A 44 23.36 -2.69 -7.55
N ASN A 45 23.17 -3.17 -8.78
CA ASN A 45 22.66 -2.36 -9.88
C ASN A 45 21.12 -2.36 -9.92
N TRP A 46 20.52 -1.54 -10.80
CA TRP A 46 19.06 -1.42 -10.88
C TRP A 46 18.37 -2.72 -11.31
N ALA A 47 18.96 -3.50 -12.20
CA ALA A 47 18.43 -4.81 -12.59
C ALA A 47 18.37 -5.78 -11.38
N GLN A 48 19.44 -5.84 -10.59
CA GLN A 48 19.51 -6.63 -9.36
C GLN A 48 18.55 -6.11 -8.29
N CYS A 49 18.39 -4.79 -8.15
CA CYS A 49 17.45 -4.19 -7.22
C CYS A 49 16.01 -4.64 -7.53
N ARG A 50 15.60 -4.59 -8.79
CA ARG A 50 14.31 -5.08 -9.27
C ARG A 50 14.10 -6.56 -8.96
N GLU A 51 15.03 -7.41 -9.38
CA GLU A 51 14.96 -8.85 -9.18
C GLU A 51 14.81 -9.23 -7.70
N ARG A 52 15.62 -8.61 -6.84
CA ARG A 52 15.57 -8.86 -5.39
C ARG A 52 14.25 -8.42 -4.77
N SER A 53 13.73 -7.27 -5.20
CA SER A 53 12.45 -6.75 -4.73
C SER A 53 11.30 -7.67 -5.13
N ALA A 54 11.30 -8.15 -6.39
CA ALA A 54 10.31 -9.11 -6.89
C ALA A 54 10.36 -10.45 -6.13
N ARG A 55 11.55 -10.99 -5.89
CA ARG A 55 11.73 -12.23 -5.12
C ARG A 55 11.24 -12.10 -3.67
N LEU A 56 11.52 -10.97 -3.02
CA LEU A 56 11.03 -10.71 -1.67
C LEU A 56 9.50 -10.60 -1.66
N ALA A 57 8.91 -9.87 -2.61
CA ALA A 57 7.46 -9.75 -2.73
C ALA A 57 6.78 -11.11 -2.93
N ALA A 58 7.31 -11.96 -3.82
CA ALA A 58 6.81 -13.31 -4.05
C ALA A 58 6.89 -14.19 -2.78
N ALA A 59 7.99 -14.11 -2.02
CA ALA A 59 8.14 -14.83 -0.77
C ALA A 59 7.13 -14.36 0.31
N LEU A 60 6.93 -13.04 0.44
CA LEU A 60 5.95 -12.48 1.37
C LEU A 60 4.52 -12.91 1.01
N GLN A 61 4.19 -12.91 -0.29
CA GLN A 61 2.90 -13.40 -0.78
C GLN A 61 2.71 -14.89 -0.46
N ALA A 62 3.72 -15.73 -0.69
CA ALA A 62 3.67 -17.16 -0.35
C ALA A 62 3.48 -17.41 1.16
N LEU A 63 3.97 -16.50 2.01
CA LEU A 63 3.75 -16.50 3.46
C LEU A 63 2.39 -15.91 3.87
N GLY A 64 1.57 -15.47 2.91
CA GLY A 64 0.28 -14.84 3.14
C GLY A 64 0.37 -13.45 3.79
N ILE A 65 1.51 -12.76 3.66
CA ILE A 65 1.70 -11.43 4.23
C ILE A 65 1.13 -10.39 3.24
N GLY A 66 0.18 -9.58 3.72
CA GLY A 66 -0.32 -8.39 3.05
C GLY A 66 -1.72 -8.51 2.42
N ARG A 67 -2.44 -7.38 2.41
CA ARG A 67 -3.53 -7.08 1.47
C ARG A 67 -2.88 -6.38 0.28
N LEU A 68 -2.76 -7.09 -0.85
CA LEU A 68 -2.01 -6.61 -2.01
C LEU A 68 -2.86 -5.66 -2.86
N ASP A 69 -2.44 -4.40 -2.93
CA ASP A 69 -2.81 -3.44 -3.95
C ASP A 69 -1.82 -3.57 -5.12
N PRO A 70 -2.28 -3.77 -6.37
CA PRO A 70 -1.41 -3.98 -7.53
C PRO A 70 -0.39 -2.85 -7.78
N LYS A 71 -0.66 -1.65 -7.27
CA LYS A 71 0.12 -0.44 -7.50
C LYS A 71 1.00 -0.07 -6.30
N TRP A 72 0.57 -0.40 -5.08
CA TRP A 72 1.25 0.00 -3.83
C TRP A 72 1.85 -1.16 -3.05
N GLY A 73 1.61 -2.42 -3.43
CA GLY A 73 1.99 -3.57 -2.61
C GLY A 73 1.07 -3.67 -1.40
N GLU A 74 1.58 -3.42 -0.20
CA GLU A 74 0.72 -3.38 0.99
C GLU A 74 -0.02 -2.05 1.10
N ILE A 75 -1.33 -2.12 1.36
CA ILE A 75 -2.14 -0.94 1.68
C ILE A 75 -2.60 -0.97 3.13
N PRO A 76 -2.54 0.17 3.87
CA PRO A 76 -3.03 0.18 5.23
C PRO A 76 -4.55 -0.01 5.25
N LEU A 77 -5.00 -0.98 6.04
CA LEU A 77 -6.40 -1.23 6.39
C LEU A 77 -6.53 -1.01 7.89
N ALA A 78 -7.54 -0.27 8.32
CA ALA A 78 -7.82 -0.08 9.75
C ALA A 78 -9.10 -0.79 10.16
N PHE A 79 -9.06 -1.45 11.31
CA PHE A 79 -10.23 -1.95 12.01
C PHE A 79 -10.49 -1.03 13.20
N VAL A 80 -11.71 -0.52 13.31
CA VAL A 80 -12.09 0.45 14.32
C VAL A 80 -13.35 -0.03 15.03
N GLU A 81 -13.25 -0.14 16.35
CA GLU A 81 -14.38 -0.43 17.23
C GLU A 81 -14.83 0.89 17.86
N LEU A 82 -16.07 1.30 17.58
CA LEU A 82 -16.64 2.52 18.14
C LEU A 82 -17.02 2.32 19.60
N LYS A 83 -16.94 3.39 20.39
CA LYS A 83 -17.55 3.40 21.72
C LYS A 83 -19.07 3.32 21.58
N PRO A 84 -19.81 2.77 22.58
CA PRO A 84 -21.26 2.58 22.49
C PRO A 84 -22.05 3.82 22.07
N ASP A 85 -21.60 5.01 22.49
CA ASP A 85 -22.27 6.28 22.21
C ASP A 85 -21.66 7.06 21.04
N ALA A 86 -20.64 6.51 20.38
CA ALA A 86 -19.97 7.17 19.28
C ALA A 86 -20.69 6.88 17.95
N VAL A 87 -21.13 7.94 17.27
CA VAL A 87 -21.71 7.86 15.92
C VAL A 87 -20.72 8.45 14.94
N LEU A 88 -20.03 7.58 14.21
CA LEU A 88 -19.09 7.95 13.13
C LEU A 88 -19.18 6.93 12.00
N SER A 89 -19.12 7.41 10.77
CA SER A 89 -19.00 6.57 9.59
C SER A 89 -17.53 6.30 9.24
N ALA A 90 -17.30 5.20 8.51
CA ALA A 90 -15.97 4.91 7.97
C ALA A 90 -15.48 6.02 7.02
N ALA A 91 -16.40 6.67 6.30
CA ALA A 91 -16.09 7.77 5.38
C ALA A 91 -15.58 9.01 6.11
N GLU A 92 -16.20 9.39 7.23
CA GLU A 92 -15.77 10.51 8.07
C GLU A 92 -14.40 10.25 8.69
N LEU A 93 -14.16 9.04 9.20
CA LEU A 93 -12.85 8.65 9.73
C LEU A 93 -11.77 8.68 8.64
N LEU A 94 -12.10 8.21 7.44
CA LEU A 94 -11.17 8.20 6.31
C LEU A 94 -10.88 9.63 5.82
N ALA A 95 -11.88 10.51 5.81
CA ALA A 95 -11.69 11.93 5.51
C ALA A 95 -10.75 12.59 6.52
N HIS A 96 -11.01 12.37 7.82
CA HIS A 96 -10.13 12.86 8.87
C HIS A 96 -8.69 12.35 8.71
N CYS A 97 -8.51 11.05 8.44
CA CYS A 97 -7.18 10.49 8.18
C CYS A 97 -6.47 11.14 6.98
N ARG A 98 -7.19 11.51 5.92
CA ARG A 98 -6.58 12.20 4.75
C ARG A 98 -6.12 13.61 5.10
N ASP A 99 -6.83 14.30 5.98
CA ASP A 99 -6.49 15.67 6.39
C ASP A 99 -5.27 15.68 7.34
N VAL A 100 -5.14 14.68 8.20
CA VAL A 100 -4.10 14.66 9.25
C VAL A 100 -2.90 13.76 8.96
N LEU A 101 -3.02 12.78 8.06
CA LEU A 101 -1.94 11.85 7.73
C LEU A 101 -1.37 12.12 6.33
N ALA A 102 -0.06 11.91 6.19
CA ALA A 102 0.56 11.81 4.87
C ALA A 102 -0.12 10.70 4.05
N GLY A 103 -0.28 10.91 2.74
CA GLY A 103 -1.09 10.03 1.89
C GLY A 103 -0.68 8.54 1.90
N PHE A 104 0.60 8.23 2.14
CA PHE A 104 1.08 6.84 2.26
C PHE A 104 0.77 6.18 3.61
N LYS A 105 0.40 6.96 4.63
CA LYS A 105 -0.04 6.47 5.96
C LYS A 105 -1.55 6.40 6.09
N CYS A 106 -2.28 7.16 5.28
CA CYS A 106 -3.73 7.13 5.27
C CYS A 106 -4.20 5.72 4.85
N PRO A 107 -5.10 5.08 5.63
CA PRO A 107 -5.66 3.81 5.22
C PRO A 107 -6.42 3.94 3.90
N ARG A 108 -6.48 2.84 3.15
CA ARG A 108 -7.33 2.73 1.96
C ARG A 108 -8.76 2.36 2.30
N GLU A 109 -8.95 1.71 3.45
CA GLU A 109 -10.25 1.27 3.93
C GLU A 109 -10.24 1.27 5.46
N ILE A 110 -11.40 1.60 6.04
CA ILE A 110 -11.68 1.52 7.47
C ILE A 110 -12.90 0.62 7.64
N ARG A 111 -12.78 -0.44 8.44
CA ARG A 111 -13.89 -1.31 8.81
C ARG A 111 -14.32 -0.99 10.23
N LEU A 112 -15.59 -0.61 10.36
CA LEU A 112 -16.24 -0.40 11.65
C LEU A 112 -16.78 -1.74 12.16
N GLU A 113 -15.99 -2.44 12.97
CA GLU A 113 -16.33 -3.77 13.49
C GLU A 113 -15.63 -4.05 14.82
N ALA A 114 -16.15 -5.03 15.57
CA ALA A 114 -15.55 -5.46 16.82
C ALA A 114 -14.16 -6.10 16.58
N VAL A 115 -13.14 -5.59 17.26
CA VAL A 115 -11.77 -6.07 17.16
C VAL A 115 -11.60 -7.32 18.04
N PRO A 116 -11.20 -8.47 17.47
CA PRO A 116 -11.06 -9.71 18.22
C PRO A 116 -9.92 -9.59 19.24
N LYS A 117 -10.24 -9.91 20.49
CA LYS A 117 -9.32 -9.84 21.64
C LYS A 117 -9.31 -11.16 22.40
N THR A 118 -8.19 -11.50 23.02
CA THR A 118 -8.11 -12.62 23.97
C THR A 118 -8.90 -12.33 25.24
N SER A 119 -9.08 -13.33 26.09
CA SER A 119 -9.65 -13.16 27.46
C SER A 119 -8.89 -12.14 28.31
N THR A 120 -7.62 -11.90 28.01
CA THR A 120 -6.75 -10.89 28.63
C THR A 120 -6.71 -9.56 27.88
N GLY A 121 -7.57 -9.36 26.87
CA GLY A 121 -7.70 -8.11 26.12
C GLY A 121 -6.65 -7.89 25.02
N LYS A 122 -5.75 -8.84 24.75
CA LYS A 122 -4.75 -8.71 23.68
C LYS A 122 -5.41 -8.86 22.31
N ILE A 123 -5.10 -7.97 21.37
CA ILE A 123 -5.61 -8.04 20.00
C ILE A 123 -5.09 -9.31 19.30
N GLN A 124 -6.01 -10.09 18.74
CA GLN A 124 -5.70 -11.28 17.96
C GLN A 124 -5.41 -10.90 16.50
N LYS A 125 -4.19 -10.41 16.24
CA LYS A 125 -3.77 -9.92 14.92
C LYS A 125 -3.95 -10.92 13.78
N PHE A 126 -3.87 -12.23 14.05
CA PHE A 126 -4.05 -13.26 13.02
C PHE A 126 -5.50 -13.30 12.49
N MET A 127 -6.50 -13.16 13.37
CA MET A 127 -7.92 -13.05 12.99
C MET A 127 -8.17 -11.81 12.14
N LEU A 128 -7.57 -10.68 12.51
CA LEU A 128 -7.66 -9.45 11.71
C LEU A 128 -7.06 -9.61 10.31
N ARG A 129 -5.93 -10.32 10.19
CA ARG A 129 -5.32 -10.64 8.90
C ARG A 129 -6.21 -11.54 8.05
N GLU A 130 -6.88 -12.53 8.65
CA GLU A 130 -7.82 -13.40 7.96
C GLU A 130 -9.05 -12.62 7.45
N ARG A 131 -9.67 -11.80 8.32
CA ARG A 131 -10.77 -10.91 7.93
C ARG A 131 -10.37 -9.93 6.82
N ALA A 132 -9.15 -9.40 6.87
CA ALA A 132 -8.63 -8.52 5.83
C ALA A 132 -8.56 -9.20 4.45
N ARG A 133 -8.29 -10.52 4.40
CA ARG A 133 -8.28 -11.32 3.16
C ARG A 133 -9.69 -11.61 2.62
N MET A 134 -10.68 -11.84 3.49
CA MET A 134 -12.06 -12.20 3.09
C MET A 134 -12.81 -11.11 2.33
N GLY A 135 -12.35 -9.85 2.35
CA GLY A 135 -12.95 -8.78 1.56
C GLY A 135 -12.62 -8.81 0.06
N TYR A 136 -11.96 -9.88 -0.41
CA TYR A 136 -11.51 -10.05 -1.79
C TYR A 136 -12.17 -11.29 -2.43
N ALA A 137 -13.49 -11.24 -2.60
CA ALA A 137 -14.11 -12.04 -3.65
C ALA A 137 -13.75 -11.36 -4.98
N SER A 138 -12.87 -12.02 -5.74
CA SER A 138 -12.44 -11.68 -7.10
C SER A 138 -13.56 -11.04 -7.91
N THR A 139 -13.43 -9.75 -8.23
CA THR A 139 -13.97 -9.16 -9.46
C THR A 139 -12.79 -8.86 -10.36
#